data_AF-A0A966H612-F1
#
_entry.id   AF-A0A966H612-F1
#
_cell.length_a   1.000
_cell.length_b   1.000
_cell.length_c   1.000
_cell.angle_alpha   90.00
_cell.angle_beta   90.00
_cell.angle_gamma   90.00
#
_symmetry.space_group_name_H-M   'P 1'
#
loop_
_entity.id
_entity.type
_entity.pdbx_description
1 polymer ?
#
loop_
_entity_poly.entity_id
_entity_poly.type
_entity_poly.pdbx_seq_one_letter_code
_entity_poly.pdbx_strand_id
1 'polypeptide(L)'
;MKRFFATLIAATIISGVFAQENLPQGTLHTTTGEKIEGRIKDQLKTKGTILFYTADGSKKVVFPADVLGFTLGGVNYISYASDFYKEIVSGKKSGLFQRATDNSGKLLYNGAEAVTVTTAEGKSGDFYLRVSSRSTLDLVTKKNFSEVLGNVYKDCSALAAEVKAGQSGYEQLAKLVEKYNNCQ
;
A
#
# COMPACT_ATOMS: atom_id res chain seq x y z
N MET A 1 53.56 45.23 32.74
CA MET A 1 53.43 43.91 32.10
C MET A 1 52.57 43.00 32.97
N LYS A 2 51.30 42.78 32.59
CA LYS A 2 50.42 41.74 33.14
C LYS A 2 49.63 41.16 31.97
N ARG A 3 49.79 39.85 31.73
CA ARG A 3 49.28 39.12 30.56
C ARG A 3 47.80 38.77 30.77
N PHE A 4 46.95 39.12 29.82
CA PHE A 4 45.56 38.65 29.73
C PHE A 4 45.55 37.21 29.19
N PHE A 5 44.96 36.28 29.94
CA PHE A 5 44.63 34.94 29.45
C PHE A 5 43.21 34.98 28.87
N ALA A 6 43.10 34.85 27.55
CA ALA A 6 41.84 34.65 26.86
C ALA A 6 41.55 33.15 26.79
N THR A 7 40.55 32.69 27.53
CA THR A 7 40.07 31.30 27.47
C THR A 7 39.13 31.15 26.28
N LEU A 8 39.59 30.40 25.27
CA LEU A 8 38.81 30.03 24.09
C LEU A 8 37.83 28.90 24.47
N ILE A 9 36.52 29.19 24.46
CA ILE A 9 35.48 28.16 24.64
C ILE A 9 35.28 27.47 23.28
N ALA A 10 35.79 26.26 23.14
CA ALA A 10 35.53 25.41 21.99
C ALA A 10 34.09 24.89 22.08
N ALA A 11 33.19 25.43 21.25
CA ALA A 11 31.85 24.89 21.07
C ALA A 11 31.94 23.60 20.24
N THR A 12 31.88 22.46 20.91
CA THR A 12 31.72 21.15 20.26
C THR A 12 30.31 21.06 19.69
N ILE A 13 30.19 21.23 18.38
CA ILE A 13 28.97 20.94 17.64
C ILE A 13 28.76 19.43 17.73
N ILE A 14 27.84 18.99 18.59
CA ILE A 14 27.38 17.60 18.60
C ILE A 14 26.53 17.44 17.35
N SER A 15 27.18 17.12 16.22
CA SER A 15 26.48 16.57 15.06
C SER A 15 25.92 15.23 15.51
N GLY A 16 24.63 15.22 15.88
CA GLY A 16 23.90 13.99 16.14
C GLY A 16 24.02 13.10 14.92
N VAL A 17 24.87 12.07 15.00
CA VAL A 17 24.91 10.99 14.03
C VAL A 17 23.62 10.22 14.23
N PHE A 18 22.56 10.63 13.53
CA PHE A 18 21.37 9.81 13.40
C PHE A 18 21.83 8.51 12.76
N ALA A 19 21.73 7.41 13.50
CA ALA A 19 21.99 6.08 12.97
C ALA A 19 21.25 5.95 11.63
N GLN A 20 22.02 5.82 10.56
CA GLN A 20 21.49 5.66 9.22
C GLN A 20 20.92 4.23 9.18
N GLU A 21 19.70 4.04 9.70
CA GLU A 21 18.93 2.83 9.43
C GLU A 21 18.97 2.67 7.90
N ASN A 22 19.54 1.54 7.44
CA ASN A 22 19.63 1.21 6.02
C ASN A 22 18.23 0.82 5.52
N LEU A 23 17.34 1.81 5.52
CA LEU A 23 15.95 1.67 5.13
C LEU A 23 15.88 1.58 3.60
N PRO A 24 15.05 0.69 3.07
CA PRO A 24 14.87 0.54 1.64
C PRO A 24 14.33 1.84 1.02
N GLN A 25 14.80 2.13 -0.19
CA GLN A 25 14.24 3.19 -1.02
C GLN A 25 12.79 2.87 -1.38
N GLY A 26 11.99 3.93 -1.48
CA GLY A 26 10.60 3.84 -1.92
C GLY A 26 10.04 5.21 -2.26
N THR A 27 8.85 5.19 -2.85
CA THR A 27 8.17 6.37 -3.34
C THR A 27 6.81 6.48 -2.66
N LEU A 28 6.45 7.66 -2.19
CA LEU A 28 5.12 7.96 -1.67
C LEU A 28 4.25 8.60 -2.76
N HIS A 29 3.01 8.14 -2.92
CA HIS A 29 2.06 8.73 -3.87
C HIS A 29 1.05 9.58 -3.11
N THR A 30 1.14 10.90 -3.21
CA THR A 30 0.26 11.84 -2.51
C THR A 30 -1.17 11.78 -3.06
N THR A 31 -2.12 12.35 -2.32
CA THR A 31 -3.52 12.51 -2.78
C THR A 31 -3.65 13.39 -4.03
N THR A 32 -2.67 14.24 -4.32
CA THR A 32 -2.59 15.05 -5.55
C THR A 32 -1.96 14.30 -6.73
N GLY A 33 -1.52 13.05 -6.52
CA GLY A 33 -0.87 12.23 -7.54
C GLY A 33 0.64 12.46 -7.70
N GLU A 34 1.23 13.32 -6.87
CA GLU A 34 2.67 13.54 -6.84
C GLU A 34 3.40 12.32 -6.29
N LYS A 35 4.60 12.06 -6.82
CA LYS A 35 5.51 11.03 -6.37
C LYS A 35 6.66 11.65 -5.60
N ILE A 36 6.79 11.30 -4.33
CA ILE A 36 7.86 11.80 -3.46
C ILE A 36 8.82 10.65 -3.17
N GLU A 37 10.07 10.80 -3.62
CA GLU A 37 11.14 9.84 -3.35
C GLU A 37 11.63 9.92 -1.90
N GLY A 38 11.94 8.77 -1.31
CA GLY A 38 12.44 8.70 0.06
C GLY A 38 12.82 7.28 0.49
N ARG A 39 12.76 7.06 1.80
CA ARG A 39 12.95 5.74 2.40
C ARG A 39 11.71 5.35 3.20
N ILE A 40 11.36 4.08 3.18
CA ILE A 40 10.16 3.57 3.84
C ILE A 40 10.55 2.49 4.85
N LYS A 41 10.03 2.60 6.07
CA LYS A 41 10.03 1.51 7.04
C LYS A 41 8.62 0.93 7.09
N ASP A 42 8.51 -0.34 6.69
CA ASP A 42 7.27 -1.11 6.68
C ASP A 42 6.74 -1.29 8.11
N GLN A 43 5.51 -0.86 8.36
CA GLN A 43 4.76 -1.14 9.58
C GLN A 43 3.34 -1.63 9.28
N LEU A 44 3.11 -2.22 8.10
CA LEU A 44 1.79 -2.60 7.59
C LEU A 44 1.11 -3.60 8.53
N LYS A 45 1.79 -4.68 8.88
CA LYS A 45 1.22 -5.73 9.74
C LYS A 45 1.06 -5.30 11.19
N THR A 46 1.97 -4.48 11.70
CA THR A 46 2.05 -4.16 13.13
C THR A 46 1.28 -2.90 13.52
N LYS A 47 1.28 -1.88 12.66
CA LYS A 47 0.66 -0.57 12.89
C LYS A 47 -0.39 -0.20 11.84
N GLY A 48 -0.38 -0.84 10.68
CA GLY A 48 -1.30 -0.49 9.59
C GLY A 48 -0.95 0.81 8.88
N THR A 49 0.29 1.27 9.06
CA THR A 49 0.85 2.51 8.54
C THR A 49 2.21 2.22 7.91
N ILE A 50 2.83 3.26 7.35
CA ILE A 50 4.28 3.24 7.06
C ILE A 50 4.96 4.42 7.76
N LEU A 51 6.26 4.31 7.98
CA LEU A 51 7.11 5.46 8.30
C LEU A 51 7.86 5.87 7.05
N PHE A 52 7.61 7.09 6.59
CA PHE A 52 8.27 7.68 5.43
C PHE A 52 9.35 8.66 5.89
N TYR A 53 10.51 8.58 5.26
CA TYR A 53 11.66 9.45 5.50
C TYR A 53 11.97 10.19 4.19
N THR A 54 11.80 11.50 4.19
CA THR A 54 12.12 12.38 3.06
C THR A 54 13.64 12.53 2.90
N ALA A 55 14.07 13.10 1.77
CA ALA A 55 15.48 13.30 1.44
C ALA A 55 16.24 14.20 2.46
N ASP A 56 15.53 15.14 3.09
CA ASP A 56 16.03 16.01 4.16
C ASP A 56 16.18 15.30 5.52
N GLY A 57 15.77 14.03 5.62
CA GLY A 57 15.78 13.25 6.86
C GLY A 57 14.54 13.42 7.74
N SER A 58 13.55 14.23 7.33
CA SER A 58 12.29 14.36 8.07
C SER A 58 11.51 13.05 8.07
N LYS A 59 10.93 12.71 9.22
CA LYS A 59 10.18 11.46 9.44
C LYS A 59 8.69 11.76 9.55
N LYS A 60 7.86 11.03 8.81
CA LYS A 60 6.41 11.12 8.84
C LYS A 60 5.77 9.74 9.01
N VAL A 61 4.79 9.63 9.92
CA VAL A 61 3.85 8.50 9.94
C VAL A 61 2.84 8.75 8.84
N VAL A 62 2.64 7.76 7.97
CA VAL A 62 1.70 7.87 6.85
C VAL A 62 0.61 6.83 7.03
N PHE A 63 -0.63 7.32 7.12
CA PHE A 63 -1.83 6.50 7.17
C PHE A 63 -2.37 6.28 5.75
N PRO A 64 -3.05 5.16 5.47
CA PRO A 64 -3.65 4.92 4.15
C PRO A 64 -4.61 6.02 3.71
N ALA A 65 -5.34 6.64 4.65
CA ALA A 65 -6.27 7.72 4.34
C ALA A 65 -5.61 8.99 3.79
N ASP A 66 -4.30 9.17 4.00
CA ASP A 66 -3.58 10.40 3.67
C ASP A 66 -2.87 10.37 2.30
N VAL A 67 -2.89 9.22 1.63
CA VAL A 67 -2.09 8.96 0.42
C VAL A 67 -2.84 8.06 -0.55
N LEU A 68 -2.49 8.11 -1.84
CA LEU A 68 -3.01 7.15 -2.82
C LEU A 68 -2.33 5.79 -2.71
N GLY A 69 -1.13 5.74 -2.14
CA GLY A 69 -0.34 4.54 -2.00
C GLY A 69 1.14 4.82 -1.90
N PHE A 70 1.95 3.79 -2.12
CA PHE A 70 3.40 3.90 -2.14
C PHE A 70 4.02 2.75 -2.94
N THR A 71 5.29 2.89 -3.29
CA THR A 71 6.10 1.83 -3.88
C THR A 71 7.25 1.51 -2.93
N LEU A 72 7.44 0.23 -2.63
CA LEU A 72 8.52 -0.26 -1.77
C LEU A 72 9.17 -1.49 -2.42
N GLY A 73 10.47 -1.41 -2.70
CA GLY A 73 11.21 -2.52 -3.33
C GLY A 73 10.63 -2.94 -4.69
N GLY A 74 10.13 -1.98 -5.48
CA GLY A 74 9.48 -2.23 -6.77
C GLY A 74 8.06 -2.80 -6.68
N VAL A 75 7.53 -3.02 -5.47
CA VAL A 75 6.15 -3.46 -5.24
C VAL A 75 5.25 -2.25 -5.02
N ASN A 76 4.15 -2.17 -5.77
CA ASN A 76 3.16 -1.13 -5.59
C ASN A 76 2.15 -1.50 -4.50
N TYR A 77 1.78 -0.50 -3.72
CA TYR A 77 0.72 -0.55 -2.75
C TYR A 77 -0.24 0.60 -3.02
N ILE A 78 -1.54 0.33 -2.90
CA ILE A 78 -2.59 1.35 -3.01
C ILE A 78 -3.30 1.51 -1.67
N SER A 79 -3.85 2.70 -1.44
CA SER A 79 -4.78 2.94 -0.35
C SER A 79 -6.21 2.75 -0.81
N TYR A 80 -7.02 2.07 -0.01
CA TYR A 80 -8.46 1.95 -0.21
C TYR A 80 -9.15 1.73 1.13
N ALA A 81 -10.25 2.45 1.40
CA ALA A 81 -11.04 2.29 2.62
C ALA A 81 -10.19 2.22 3.92
N SER A 82 -9.23 3.13 4.08
CA SER A 82 -8.31 3.21 5.22
C SER A 82 -7.36 2.02 5.43
N ASP A 83 -7.12 1.19 4.40
CA ASP A 83 -6.11 0.14 4.38
C ASP A 83 -5.16 0.27 3.19
N PHE A 84 -3.97 -0.33 3.32
CA PHE A 84 -3.07 -0.57 2.20
C PHE A 84 -3.29 -1.95 1.58
N TYR A 85 -3.20 -2.00 0.27
CA TYR A 85 -3.33 -3.20 -0.54
C TYR A 85 -2.12 -3.35 -1.44
N LYS A 86 -1.45 -4.48 -1.37
CA LYS A 86 -0.35 -4.86 -2.27
C LYS A 86 -0.91 -5.20 -3.64
N GLU A 87 -0.38 -4.58 -4.70
CA GLU A 87 -0.66 -4.99 -6.08
C GLU A 87 0.07 -6.31 -6.38
N ILE A 88 -0.69 -7.32 -6.80
CA ILE A 88 -0.20 -8.66 -7.14
C ILE A 88 -0.11 -8.82 -8.65
N VAL A 89 -1.15 -8.36 -9.36
CA VAL A 89 -1.17 -8.30 -10.83
C VAL A 89 -1.67 -6.92 -11.22
N SER A 90 -0.93 -6.26 -12.11
CA SER A 90 -1.36 -5.01 -12.73
C SER A 90 -1.77 -5.25 -14.17
N GLY A 91 -2.73 -4.49 -14.69
CA GLY A 91 -3.14 -4.61 -16.08
C GLY A 91 -4.20 -3.60 -16.51
N LYS A 92 -4.43 -3.53 -17.83
CA LYS A 92 -5.29 -2.51 -18.44
C LYS A 92 -6.77 -2.72 -18.12
N LYS A 93 -7.23 -3.97 -18.02
CA LYS A 93 -8.66 -4.29 -17.77
C LYS A 93 -8.94 -4.48 -16.28
N SER A 94 -8.03 -5.12 -15.54
CA SER A 94 -8.17 -5.33 -14.11
C SER A 94 -6.84 -5.45 -13.38
N GLY A 95 -6.84 -5.14 -12.10
CA GLY A 95 -5.75 -5.44 -11.17
C GLY A 95 -6.20 -6.41 -10.08
N LEU A 96 -5.26 -7.24 -9.63
CA LEU A 96 -5.41 -8.10 -8.46
C LEU A 96 -4.62 -7.50 -7.31
N PHE A 97 -5.29 -7.35 -6.17
CA PHE A 97 -4.73 -6.75 -4.97
C PHE A 97 -4.86 -7.71 -3.80
N GLN A 98 -3.92 -7.65 -2.87
CA GLN A 98 -3.97 -8.38 -1.60
C GLN A 98 -3.92 -7.37 -0.47
N ARG A 99 -4.91 -7.42 0.44
CA ARG A 99 -4.95 -6.51 1.59
C ARG A 99 -3.73 -6.73 2.48
N ALA A 100 -2.98 -5.66 2.76
CA ALA A 100 -1.71 -5.72 3.50
C ALA A 100 -1.85 -5.25 4.96
N THR A 101 -2.89 -4.49 5.26
CA THR A 101 -3.18 -3.98 6.61
C THR A 101 -4.57 -4.42 7.07
N ASP A 102 -4.79 -4.40 8.37
CA ASP A 102 -6.11 -4.59 8.97
C ASP A 102 -6.34 -3.46 9.97
N ASN A 103 -6.85 -2.34 9.47
CA ASN A 103 -7.12 -1.16 10.27
C ASN A 103 -8.51 -1.12 10.90
N SER A 104 -9.37 -2.11 10.61
CA SER A 104 -10.73 -2.15 11.10
C SER A 104 -10.76 -2.10 12.63
N GLY A 105 -11.52 -1.15 13.18
CA GLY A 105 -11.68 -1.00 14.64
C GLY A 105 -10.43 -0.50 15.36
N LYS A 106 -9.34 -0.16 14.65
CA LYS A 106 -8.19 0.52 15.24
C LYS A 106 -8.51 2.00 15.46
N LEU A 107 -8.04 2.51 16.59
CA LEU A 107 -8.00 3.95 16.84
C LEU A 107 -6.84 4.55 16.05
N LEU A 108 -7.16 5.36 15.05
CA LEU A 108 -6.18 6.21 14.38
C LEU A 108 -6.29 7.62 14.98
N TYR A 109 -5.20 8.37 14.99
CA TYR A 109 -5.18 9.73 15.53
C TYR A 109 -5.02 10.72 14.40
N ASN A 110 -6.01 11.61 14.22
CA ASN A 110 -5.94 12.74 13.32
C ASN A 110 -5.70 14.01 14.15
N GLY A 111 -4.43 14.34 14.39
CA GLY A 111 -4.05 15.37 15.37
C GLY A 111 -4.33 14.89 16.80
N ALA A 112 -5.12 15.65 17.56
CA ALA A 112 -5.49 15.30 18.93
C ALA A 112 -6.72 14.38 19.03
N GLU A 113 -7.44 14.15 17.92
CA GLU A 113 -8.69 13.39 17.91
C GLU A 113 -8.44 11.93 17.54
N ALA A 114 -8.99 11.02 18.35
CA ALA A 114 -9.02 9.61 18.03
C ALA A 114 -10.23 9.31 17.14
N VAL A 115 -9.98 8.67 16.00
CA VAL A 115 -10.99 8.28 15.02
C VAL A 115 -10.95 6.76 14.88
N THR A 116 -12.10 6.12 15.08
CA THR A 116 -12.28 4.71 14.74
C THR A 116 -12.51 4.62 13.24
N VAL A 117 -11.67 3.87 12.54
CA VAL A 117 -11.84 3.67 11.10
C VAL A 117 -12.62 2.39 10.79
N THR A 118 -13.56 2.53 9.85
CA THR A 118 -14.22 1.41 9.19
C THR A 118 -13.50 1.14 7.87
N THR A 119 -13.20 -0.13 7.62
CA THR A 119 -12.50 -0.58 6.42
C THR A 119 -13.44 -1.40 5.52
N ALA A 120 -12.98 -1.76 4.33
CA ALA A 120 -13.68 -2.73 3.51
C ALA A 120 -13.82 -4.09 4.22
N GLU A 121 -14.82 -4.87 3.82
CA GLU A 121 -15.01 -6.26 4.28
C GLU A 121 -13.77 -7.11 3.94
N GLY A 122 -13.45 -8.06 4.82
CA GLY A 122 -12.35 -9.01 4.68
C GLY A 122 -11.28 -8.77 5.74
N LYS A 123 -10.14 -9.44 5.59
CA LYS A 123 -8.98 -9.35 6.50
C LYS A 123 -7.67 -9.21 5.73
N SER A 124 -6.59 -8.91 6.45
CA SER A 124 -5.24 -8.94 5.88
C SER A 124 -4.97 -10.30 5.21
N GLY A 125 -4.43 -10.26 3.99
CA GLY A 125 -4.14 -11.43 3.18
C GLY A 125 -5.25 -11.83 2.19
N ASP A 126 -6.46 -11.29 2.34
CA ASP A 126 -7.54 -11.54 1.38
C ASP A 126 -7.27 -10.85 0.03
N PHE A 127 -7.81 -11.43 -1.04
CA PHE A 127 -7.65 -10.93 -2.41
C PHE A 127 -8.84 -10.09 -2.84
N TYR A 128 -8.55 -9.06 -3.63
CA TYR A 128 -9.53 -8.11 -4.14
C TYR A 128 -9.26 -7.82 -5.60
N LEU A 129 -10.33 -7.66 -6.37
CA LEU A 129 -10.25 -7.25 -7.77
C LEU A 129 -10.63 -5.80 -7.92
N ARG A 130 -9.87 -5.09 -8.75
CA ARG A 130 -10.27 -3.80 -9.30
C ARG A 130 -10.42 -3.94 -10.79
N VAL A 131 -11.61 -3.67 -11.33
CA VAL A 131 -11.78 -3.50 -12.77
C VAL A 131 -11.48 -2.04 -13.09
N SER A 132 -10.72 -1.75 -14.15
CA SER A 132 -10.26 -0.39 -14.45
C SER A 132 -11.38 0.63 -14.69
N SER A 133 -12.58 0.17 -15.05
CA SER A 133 -13.78 1.02 -15.19
C SER A 133 -14.45 1.34 -13.85
N ARG A 134 -13.98 0.80 -12.73
CA ARG A 134 -14.56 0.95 -11.39
C ARG A 134 -13.49 1.40 -10.40
N SER A 135 -13.89 2.23 -9.44
CA SER A 135 -13.02 2.70 -8.34
C SER A 135 -13.01 1.75 -7.13
N THR A 136 -13.89 0.75 -7.11
CA THR A 136 -14.07 -0.16 -5.98
C THR A 136 -13.17 -1.39 -6.05
N LEU A 137 -12.81 -1.90 -4.87
CA LEU A 137 -12.20 -3.21 -4.70
C LEU A 137 -13.28 -4.23 -4.32
N ASP A 138 -13.45 -5.26 -5.14
CA ASP A 138 -14.39 -6.37 -4.89
C ASP A 138 -13.66 -7.51 -4.18
N LEU A 139 -14.12 -7.91 -2.99
CA LEU A 139 -13.54 -9.03 -2.23
C LEU A 139 -13.75 -10.36 -2.98
N VAL A 140 -12.66 -11.10 -3.19
CA VAL A 140 -12.67 -12.44 -3.79
C VAL A 140 -12.33 -13.47 -2.73
N THR A 141 -13.24 -14.42 -2.54
CA THR A 141 -13.09 -15.56 -1.64
C THR A 141 -13.33 -16.85 -2.42
N LYS A 142 -12.97 -17.99 -1.84
CA LYS A 142 -13.31 -19.30 -2.42
C LYS A 142 -14.81 -19.49 -2.66
N LYS A 143 -15.66 -18.85 -1.85
CA LYS A 143 -17.12 -19.01 -1.89
C LYS A 143 -17.77 -18.22 -3.03
N ASN A 144 -17.30 -17.00 -3.28
CA ASN A 144 -17.87 -16.10 -4.31
C ASN A 144 -17.02 -16.04 -5.59
N PHE A 145 -15.94 -16.82 -5.68
CA PHE A 145 -14.99 -16.82 -6.79
C PHE A 145 -15.65 -16.87 -8.18
N SER A 146 -16.50 -17.89 -8.42
CA SER A 146 -17.11 -18.09 -9.73
C SER A 146 -18.09 -16.98 -10.11
N GLU A 147 -18.81 -16.44 -9.12
CA GLU A 147 -19.74 -15.33 -9.31
C GLU A 147 -19.00 -14.04 -9.64
N VAL A 148 -18.02 -13.66 -8.82
CA VAL A 148 -17.24 -12.43 -9.01
C VAL A 148 -16.51 -12.46 -10.34
N LEU A 149 -15.75 -13.53 -10.62
CA LEU A 149 -15.01 -13.63 -11.87
C LEU A 149 -15.90 -13.80 -13.10
N GLY A 150 -17.00 -14.55 -12.98
CA GLY A 150 -17.96 -14.69 -14.08
C GLY A 150 -18.59 -13.36 -14.50
N ASN A 151 -18.81 -12.45 -13.54
CA ASN A 151 -19.32 -11.11 -13.80
C ASN A 151 -18.24 -10.16 -14.34
N VAL A 152 -17.03 -10.22 -13.78
CA VAL A 152 -15.90 -9.39 -14.21
C VAL A 152 -15.47 -9.74 -15.64
N TYR A 153 -15.39 -11.02 -15.98
CA TYR A 153 -14.92 -11.49 -17.29
C TYR A 153 -16.00 -11.57 -18.36
N LYS A 154 -17.14 -10.89 -18.19
CA LYS A 154 -18.28 -10.96 -19.12
C LYS A 154 -17.93 -10.55 -20.56
N ASP A 155 -16.94 -9.69 -20.75
CA ASP A 155 -16.41 -9.25 -22.05
C ASP A 155 -15.32 -10.19 -22.60
N CYS A 156 -14.96 -11.25 -21.87
CA CYS A 156 -14.04 -12.29 -22.27
C CYS A 156 -14.74 -13.66 -22.20
N SER A 157 -15.59 -13.95 -23.19
CA SER A 157 -16.54 -15.08 -23.16
C SER A 157 -15.87 -16.44 -22.89
N ALA A 158 -14.70 -16.70 -23.48
CA ALA A 158 -13.95 -17.93 -23.26
C ALA A 158 -13.51 -18.09 -21.79
N LEU A 159 -12.99 -17.02 -21.17
CA LEU A 159 -12.55 -17.04 -19.79
C LEU A 159 -13.73 -17.09 -18.81
N ALA A 160 -14.83 -16.39 -19.11
CA ALA A 160 -16.06 -16.50 -18.35
C ALA A 160 -16.63 -17.93 -18.36
N ALA A 161 -16.56 -18.62 -19.50
CA ALA A 161 -16.98 -20.02 -19.62
C ALA A 161 -16.05 -20.96 -18.81
N GLU A 162 -14.73 -20.77 -18.90
CA GLU A 162 -13.72 -21.54 -18.13
C GLU A 162 -14.01 -21.48 -16.61
N VAL A 163 -14.27 -20.28 -16.08
CA VAL A 163 -14.59 -20.07 -14.67
C VAL A 163 -15.95 -20.68 -14.29
N LYS A 164 -16.99 -20.47 -15.10
CA LYS A 164 -18.34 -21.00 -14.82
C LYS A 164 -18.40 -22.53 -14.88
N ALA A 165 -17.61 -23.14 -15.76
CA ALA A 165 -17.48 -24.59 -15.88
C ALA A 165 -16.62 -25.23 -14.78
N GLY A 166 -16.03 -24.44 -13.88
CA GLY A 166 -15.15 -24.94 -12.81
C GLY A 166 -13.82 -25.51 -13.32
N GLN A 167 -13.42 -25.17 -14.55
CA GLN A 167 -12.14 -25.62 -15.14
C GLN A 167 -10.94 -24.91 -14.52
N SER A 168 -11.18 -23.75 -13.91
CA SER A 168 -10.21 -22.97 -13.16
C SER A 168 -10.72 -22.63 -11.77
N GLY A 169 -9.80 -22.60 -10.81
CA GLY A 169 -10.11 -22.44 -9.38
C GLY A 169 -9.49 -21.20 -8.74
N TYR A 170 -9.90 -20.91 -7.51
CA TYR A 170 -9.42 -19.78 -6.71
C TYR A 170 -7.88 -19.70 -6.60
N GLU A 171 -7.20 -20.84 -6.53
CA GLU A 171 -5.73 -20.89 -6.44
C GLU A 171 -5.03 -20.38 -7.72
N GLN A 172 -5.77 -20.22 -8.82
CA GLN A 172 -5.28 -19.70 -10.10
C GLN A 172 -5.66 -18.23 -10.31
N LEU A 173 -6.15 -17.52 -9.29
CA LEU A 173 -6.67 -16.16 -9.40
C LEU A 173 -5.72 -15.20 -10.13
N ALA A 174 -4.43 -15.18 -9.78
CA ALA A 174 -3.43 -14.35 -10.44
C ALA A 174 -3.34 -14.64 -11.95
N LYS A 175 -3.22 -15.91 -12.32
CA LYS A 175 -3.15 -16.35 -13.73
C LYS A 175 -4.42 -15.99 -14.51
N LEU A 176 -5.58 -16.08 -13.87
CA LEU A 176 -6.85 -15.71 -14.50
C LEU A 176 -6.94 -14.21 -14.76
N VAL A 177 -6.46 -13.39 -13.83
CA VAL A 177 -6.42 -11.92 -14.01
C VAL A 177 -5.43 -11.53 -15.11
N GLU A 178 -4.28 -12.21 -15.18
CA GLU A 178 -3.32 -12.06 -16.28
C GLU A 178 -3.95 -12.44 -17.63
N LYS A 179 -4.63 -13.60 -17.72
CA LYS A 179 -5.37 -14.00 -18.93
C LYS A 179 -6.40 -12.95 -19.33
N TYR A 180 -7.18 -12.45 -18.37
CA TYR A 180 -8.21 -11.45 -18.64
C TYR A 180 -7.62 -10.15 -19.20
N ASN A 181 -6.50 -9.68 -18.64
CA ASN A 181 -5.81 -8.49 -19.12
C ASN A 181 -5.27 -8.60 -20.55
N ASN A 182 -5.12 -9.81 -21.08
CA ASN A 182 -4.69 -10.09 -22.45
C ASN A 182 -5.83 -10.51 -23.38
N CYS A 183 -7.07 -10.56 -22.88
CA CYS A 183 -8.23 -10.91 -23.68
C CYS A 183 -8.57 -9.77 -24.64
N GLN A 184 -8.64 -10.06 -25.93
CA GLN A 184 -8.98 -9.10 -26.98
C GLN A 184 -10.49 -8.90 -27.04
#